data_AF-A0A7Y4SK69-F1
#
_entry.id   AF-A0A7Y4SK69-F1
#
_cell.length_a   1.000
_cell.length_b   1.000
_cell.length_c   1.000
_cell.angle_alpha   90.00
_cell.angle_beta   90.00
_cell.angle_gamma   90.00
#
_symmetry.space_group_name_H-M   'P 1'
#
loop_
_entity.id
_entity.type
_entity.pdbx_description
1 polymer ?
#
loop_
_entity_poly.entity_id
_entity_poly.type
_entity_poly.pdbx_seq_one_letter_code
_entity_poly.pdbx_strand_id
1 'polypeptide(L)'
;MKTKKIFLASSSELKEDRQEFEVFVSRQNNEWVRQGAYLELIIWEDFLDAMSQTRLQDEYDKAVRECDIFVMLFSTKVGKYTEEEFETAFGQFKTSNKPLIFTYFKDAQISTASANQDDLMSLFAFRKKLSSLGHFPTIYRNTSDLKYHFDQQLEKLVSSGFIELNTGRSGAPDPPPLTVPAMPYLAYGSWTLRNAIDEMGQDWSNSVLKFTSQEPSPEGLRLRGTFTWRLNLDLMGTEDVVGFYIAATRQLVFEGETLSNNERLAIGSYSAFLSADERTLTDGRWGSSAVDPGSPGSWEATR
;
A
#
# COMPACT_ATOMS: atom_id res chain seq x y z
N MET A 1 28.57 5.40 7.40
CA MET A 1 27.24 4.79 7.29
C MET A 1 26.42 5.25 8.48
N LYS A 2 25.24 5.83 8.27
CA LYS A 2 24.35 6.28 9.33
C LYS A 2 23.30 5.20 9.58
N THR A 3 23.23 4.68 10.80
CA THR A 3 22.25 3.67 11.18
C THR A 3 21.04 4.32 11.82
N LYS A 4 19.85 3.85 11.47
CA LYS A 4 18.58 4.19 12.13
C LYS A 4 17.97 2.92 12.68
N LYS A 5 17.65 2.95 13.97
CA LYS A 5 17.07 1.79 14.66
C LYS A 5 15.55 1.83 14.58
N ILE A 6 14.96 0.74 14.10
CA ILE A 6 13.51 0.52 14.06
C ILE A 6 13.18 -0.56 15.08
N PHE A 7 12.43 -0.22 16.12
CA PHE A 7 11.87 -1.22 17.04
C PHE A 7 10.49 -1.64 16.56
N LEU A 8 10.29 -2.93 16.29
CA LEU A 8 9.02 -3.49 15.85
C LEU A 8 8.32 -4.25 16.99
N ALA A 9 7.33 -3.59 17.59
CA ALA A 9 6.42 -4.16 18.56
C ALA A 9 5.22 -4.81 17.84
N SER A 10 4.84 -6.02 18.22
CA SER A 10 3.61 -6.65 17.71
C SER A 10 3.10 -7.75 18.62
N SER A 11 1.81 -8.08 18.51
CA SER A 11 1.25 -9.25 19.18
C SER A 11 1.81 -10.55 18.56
N SER A 12 1.86 -11.63 19.35
CA SER A 12 2.42 -12.92 18.89
C SER A 12 1.70 -13.52 17.68
N GLU A 13 0.43 -13.18 17.47
CA GLU A 13 -0.41 -13.58 16.31
C GLU A 13 0.07 -12.99 14.97
N LEU A 14 0.89 -11.94 14.97
CA LEU A 14 1.35 -11.23 13.78
C LEU A 14 2.72 -11.72 13.25
N LYS A 15 3.01 -13.01 13.42
CA LYS A 15 4.30 -13.58 12.99
C LYS A 15 4.56 -13.39 11.50
N GLU A 16 3.57 -13.67 10.66
CA GLU A 16 3.69 -13.50 9.20
C GLU A 16 3.95 -12.03 8.83
N ASP A 17 3.24 -11.10 9.47
CA ASP A 17 3.42 -9.67 9.26
C ASP A 17 4.82 -9.20 9.66
N ARG A 18 5.36 -9.70 10.78
CA ARG A 18 6.75 -9.43 11.19
C ARG A 18 7.75 -9.93 10.15
N GLN A 19 7.60 -11.16 9.67
CA GLN A 19 8.50 -11.74 8.68
C GLN A 19 8.49 -10.95 7.36
N GLU A 20 7.31 -10.56 6.89
CA GLU A 20 7.19 -9.75 5.68
C GLU A 20 7.76 -8.33 5.87
N PHE A 21 7.60 -7.77 7.07
CA PHE A 21 8.19 -6.47 7.42
C PHE A 21 9.72 -6.54 7.49
N GLU A 22 10.28 -7.60 8.06
CA GLU A 22 11.72 -7.87 8.09
C GLU A 22 12.30 -7.99 6.67
N VAL A 23 11.66 -8.80 5.82
CA VAL A 23 12.05 -8.94 4.41
C VAL A 23 12.00 -7.59 3.69
N PHE A 24 10.99 -6.78 3.95
CA PHE A 24 10.88 -5.43 3.41
C PHE A 24 12.05 -4.53 3.83
N VAL A 25 12.35 -4.43 5.12
CA VAL A 25 13.45 -3.60 5.63
C VAL A 25 14.80 -4.09 5.10
N SER A 26 14.99 -5.41 5.04
CA SER A 26 16.20 -6.03 4.47
C SER A 26 16.37 -5.67 2.99
N ARG A 27 15.30 -5.73 2.19
CA ARG A 27 15.31 -5.30 0.78
C ARG A 27 15.63 -3.81 0.63
N GLN A 28 15.10 -2.97 1.51
CA GLN A 28 15.40 -1.53 1.53
C GLN A 28 16.90 -1.27 1.77
N ASN A 29 17.49 -2.00 2.72
CA ASN A 29 18.90 -1.91 3.05
C ASN A 29 19.83 -2.27 1.89
N ASN A 30 19.42 -3.17 0.99
CA ASN A 30 20.23 -3.52 -0.18
C ASN A 30 20.59 -2.30 -1.03
N GLU A 31 19.73 -1.29 -1.09
CA GLU A 31 20.01 -0.02 -1.77
C GLU A 31 20.65 0.99 -0.82
N TRP A 32 20.07 1.17 0.37
CA TRP A 32 20.47 2.25 1.27
C TRP A 32 21.89 2.13 1.81
N VAL A 33 22.41 0.91 1.94
CA VAL A 33 23.82 0.69 2.34
C VAL A 33 24.77 1.35 1.33
N ARG A 34 24.48 1.27 0.02
CA ARG A 34 25.25 1.97 -1.02
C ARG A 34 25.15 3.48 -0.92
N GLN A 35 24.02 3.96 -0.42
CA GLN A 35 23.75 5.38 -0.16
C GLN A 35 24.18 5.81 1.25
N GLY A 36 24.93 4.97 1.98
CA GLY A 36 25.50 5.33 3.27
C GLY A 36 24.52 5.34 4.44
N ALA A 37 23.31 4.78 4.31
CA ALA A 37 22.37 4.57 5.41
C ALA A 37 22.07 3.10 5.65
N TYR A 38 21.63 2.76 6.86
CA TYR A 38 21.21 1.41 7.22
C TYR A 38 20.05 1.46 8.21
N LEU A 39 19.02 0.66 7.97
CA LEU A 39 17.90 0.45 8.88
C LEU A 39 18.17 -0.82 9.69
N GLU A 40 18.44 -0.66 10.99
CA GLU A 40 18.57 -1.76 11.92
C GLU A 40 17.18 -2.10 12.46
N LEU A 41 16.59 -3.19 12.00
CA LEU A 41 15.33 -3.70 12.55
C LEU A 41 15.61 -4.50 13.81
N ILE A 42 14.88 -4.19 14.89
CA ILE A 42 14.94 -4.86 16.17
C ILE A 42 13.57 -5.49 16.42
N ILE A 43 13.51 -6.81 16.50
CA ILE A 43 12.33 -7.59 16.87
C ILE A 43 12.58 -8.32 18.19
N TRP A 44 11.51 -8.57 18.95
CA TRP A 44 11.63 -9.29 20.23
C TRP A 44 12.21 -10.71 20.08
N GLU A 45 12.04 -11.33 18.91
CA GLU A 45 12.58 -12.65 18.58
C GLU A 45 14.12 -12.69 18.55
N ASP A 46 14.78 -11.54 18.42
CA ASP A 46 16.25 -11.44 18.41
C ASP A 46 16.88 -11.42 19.81
N PHE A 47 16.07 -11.25 20.86
CA PHE A 47 16.56 -11.20 22.23
C PHE A 47 16.75 -12.62 22.78
N LEU A 48 17.81 -12.79 23.58
CA LEU A 48 18.09 -14.05 24.25
C LEU A 48 16.95 -14.38 25.22
N ASP A 49 16.23 -15.48 25.00
CA ASP A 49 15.25 -16.04 25.97
C ASP A 49 15.94 -16.73 27.17
N ALA A 50 17.11 -16.23 27.56
CA ALA A 50 17.88 -16.71 28.69
C ALA A 50 17.52 -15.91 29.94
N MET A 51 17.49 -16.58 31.09
CA MET A 51 17.31 -15.92 32.39
C MET A 51 18.39 -14.84 32.59
N SER A 52 17.98 -13.59 32.59
CA SER A 52 18.83 -12.44 32.90
C SER A 52 18.84 -12.17 34.41
N GLN A 53 19.88 -11.47 34.90
CA GLN A 53 19.90 -10.97 36.29
C GLN A 53 18.86 -9.85 36.51
N THR A 54 18.39 -9.23 35.43
CA THR A 54 17.27 -8.27 35.38
C THR A 54 16.05 -8.91 34.69
N ARG A 55 14.90 -8.22 34.65
CA ARG A 55 13.74 -8.73 33.91
C ARG A 55 14.05 -8.62 32.41
N LEU A 56 13.76 -9.66 31.61
CA LEU A 56 13.90 -9.63 30.14
C LEU A 56 13.24 -8.39 29.51
N GLN A 57 12.15 -7.92 30.13
CA GLN A 57 11.45 -6.70 29.74
C GLN A 57 12.32 -5.44 29.78
N ASP A 58 13.32 -5.38 30.67
CA ASP A 58 14.19 -4.21 30.82
C ASP A 58 15.10 -4.02 29.59
N GLU A 59 15.43 -5.12 28.90
CA GLU A 59 16.20 -5.09 27.65
C GLU A 59 15.37 -4.57 26.48
N TYR A 60 14.10 -4.98 26.38
CA TYR A 60 13.16 -4.43 25.39
C TYR A 60 12.95 -2.93 25.62
N ASP A 61 12.69 -2.54 26.85
CA ASP A 61 12.51 -1.15 27.26
C ASP A 61 13.71 -0.27 26.90
N LYS A 62 14.93 -0.80 27.07
CA LYS A 62 16.16 -0.13 26.65
C LYS A 62 16.21 0.03 25.12
N ALA A 63 15.92 -1.04 24.37
CA ALA A 63 15.90 -0.99 22.91
C ALA A 63 14.84 0.00 22.37
N VAL A 64 13.66 0.07 23.01
CA VAL A 64 12.62 1.05 22.69
C VAL A 64 13.11 2.48 22.93
N ARG A 65 13.81 2.75 24.04
CA ARG A 65 14.34 4.11 24.33
C ARG A 65 15.46 4.52 23.39
N GLU A 66 16.25 3.55 22.92
CA GLU A 66 17.39 3.77 22.03
C GLU A 66 17.03 3.79 20.54
N CYS A 67 15.80 3.42 20.17
CA CYS A 67 15.41 3.41 18.77
C CYS A 67 15.12 4.82 18.22
N ASP A 68 15.26 4.99 16.91
CA ASP A 68 14.88 6.23 16.21
C ASP A 68 13.41 6.19 15.77
N ILE A 69 12.93 5.00 15.44
CA ILE A 69 11.59 4.74 14.92
C ILE A 69 10.99 3.57 15.71
N PHE A 70 9.78 3.76 16.22
CA PHE A 70 9.00 2.73 16.89
C PHE A 70 7.79 2.39 16.02
N VAL A 71 7.66 1.12 15.64
CA VAL A 71 6.55 0.61 14.83
C VAL A 71 5.78 -0.40 15.66
N MET A 72 4.46 -0.25 15.70
CA MET A 72 3.59 -1.11 16.49
C MET A 72 2.47 -1.68 15.65
N LEU A 73 2.37 -3.00 15.61
CA LEU A 73 1.33 -3.73 14.87
C LEU A 73 0.32 -4.37 15.82
N PHE A 74 -0.96 -4.25 15.48
CA PHE A 74 -2.10 -4.78 16.22
C PHE A 74 -2.99 -5.63 15.31
N SER A 75 -3.58 -6.70 15.84
CA SER A 75 -4.63 -7.47 15.14
C SER A 75 -5.85 -7.62 16.05
N THR A 76 -5.97 -8.73 16.77
CA THR A 76 -7.17 -9.03 17.55
C THR A 76 -7.05 -8.63 19.02
N LYS A 77 -5.83 -8.35 19.49
CA LYS A 77 -5.54 -7.96 20.88
C LYS A 77 -4.36 -7.03 21.04
N VAL A 78 -4.28 -6.42 22.21
CA VAL A 78 -3.07 -5.74 22.70
C VAL A 78 -2.50 -6.56 23.84
N GLY A 79 -1.34 -7.17 23.62
CA GLY A 79 -0.64 -7.89 24.68
C GLY A 79 -0.20 -6.92 25.77
N LYS A 80 -0.20 -7.38 27.03
CA LYS A 80 0.27 -6.58 28.18
C LYS A 80 1.68 -6.02 27.98
N TYR A 81 2.58 -6.82 27.39
CA TYR A 81 3.95 -6.41 27.06
C TYR A 81 3.98 -5.35 25.95
N THR A 82 3.09 -5.47 24.96
CA THR A 82 2.98 -4.55 23.82
C THR A 82 2.49 -3.17 24.30
N GLU A 83 1.55 -3.10 25.25
CA GLU A 83 1.15 -1.81 25.84
C GLU A 83 2.29 -1.16 26.65
N GLU A 84 3.07 -1.94 27.41
CA GLU A 84 4.23 -1.44 28.16
C GLU A 84 5.28 -0.82 27.23
N GLU A 85 5.57 -1.47 26.10
CA GLU A 85 6.47 -0.96 25.05
C GLU A 85 5.98 0.38 24.48
N PHE A 86 4.67 0.51 24.22
CA PHE A 86 4.09 1.77 23.76
C PHE A 86 4.25 2.89 24.79
N GLU A 87 3.98 2.62 26.07
CA GLU A 87 4.13 3.62 27.13
C GLU A 87 5.58 4.06 27.26
N THR A 88 6.54 3.13 27.17
CA THR A 88 7.96 3.45 27.17
C THR A 88 8.33 4.32 25.96
N ALA A 89 7.90 3.96 24.75
CA ALA A 89 8.16 4.73 23.53
C ALA A 89 7.54 6.13 23.60
N PHE A 90 6.28 6.22 24.02
CA PHE A 90 5.53 7.47 24.11
C PHE A 90 6.08 8.39 25.21
N GLY A 91 6.46 7.83 26.36
CA GLY A 91 7.14 8.55 27.43
C GLY A 91 8.44 9.18 26.93
N GLN A 92 9.26 8.41 26.20
CA GLN A 92 10.50 8.89 25.60
C GLN A 92 10.26 9.94 24.49
N PHE A 93 9.21 9.75 23.68
CA PHE A 93 8.82 10.71 22.65
C PHE A 93 8.46 12.08 23.24
N LYS A 94 7.73 12.12 24.35
CA LYS A 94 7.39 13.40 25.02
C LYS A 94 8.61 14.16 25.53
N THR A 95 9.68 13.47 25.90
CA THR A 95 10.87 14.11 26.48
C THR A 95 11.90 14.50 25.42
N SER A 96 12.00 13.73 24.33
CA SER A 96 13.11 13.83 23.37
C SER A 96 12.68 13.99 21.91
N ASN A 97 11.38 14.01 21.61
CA ASN A 97 10.80 13.91 20.26
C ASN A 97 11.23 12.66 19.48
N LYS A 98 11.73 11.65 20.18
CA LYS A 98 12.10 10.33 19.64
C LYS A 98 11.68 9.22 20.60
N PRO A 99 11.41 8.00 20.13
CA PRO A 99 11.34 7.61 18.71
C PRO A 99 10.12 8.21 18.00
N LEU A 100 10.14 8.24 16.66
CA LEU A 100 8.93 8.49 15.88
C LEU A 100 8.01 7.27 15.98
N ILE A 101 6.76 7.47 16.41
CA ILE A 101 5.84 6.38 16.75
C ILE A 101 4.84 6.17 15.61
N PHE A 102 4.86 4.98 15.01
CA PHE A 102 3.90 4.52 14.01
C PHE A 102 3.06 3.38 14.56
N THR A 103 1.73 3.47 14.41
CA THR A 103 0.80 2.42 14.86
C THR A 103 -0.07 1.93 13.72
N TYR A 104 -0.19 0.61 13.61
CA TYR A 104 -0.85 -0.10 12.52
C TYR A 104 -1.83 -1.14 13.06
N PHE A 105 -3.09 -1.04 12.64
CA PHE A 105 -4.14 -1.97 13.01
C PHE A 105 -4.52 -2.82 11.80
N LYS A 106 -4.39 -4.14 11.94
CA LYS A 106 -4.78 -5.10 10.92
C LYS A 106 -6.30 -5.18 10.87
N ASP A 107 -6.86 -5.04 9.68
CA ASP A 107 -8.28 -5.26 9.39
C ASP A 107 -8.57 -6.76 9.29
N ALA A 108 -8.46 -7.45 10.43
CA ALA A 108 -8.71 -8.89 10.52
C ALA A 108 -10.22 -9.17 10.64
N GLN A 109 -10.72 -10.16 9.90
CA GLN A 109 -12.08 -10.66 10.11
C GLN A 109 -12.13 -11.46 11.43
N ILE A 110 -12.72 -10.85 12.45
CA ILE A 110 -12.88 -11.49 13.75
C ILE A 110 -14.24 -12.21 13.76
N SER A 111 -14.20 -13.54 13.81
CA SER A 111 -15.42 -14.34 14.00
C SER A 111 -15.93 -14.15 15.43
N THR A 112 -17.19 -13.72 15.57
CA THR A 112 -17.86 -13.55 16.86
C THR A 112 -17.97 -14.86 17.66
N ALA A 113 -17.88 -16.01 16.99
CA ALA A 113 -17.91 -17.33 17.64
C ALA A 113 -16.57 -17.74 18.29
N SER A 114 -15.45 -17.17 17.84
CA SER A 114 -14.10 -17.48 18.36
C SER A 114 -13.41 -16.28 19.01
N ALA A 115 -14.06 -15.11 19.01
CA ALA A 115 -13.51 -13.90 19.58
C ALA A 115 -13.44 -14.00 21.10
N ASN A 116 -12.25 -13.85 21.65
CA ASN A 116 -12.10 -13.67 23.09
C ASN A 116 -12.53 -12.23 23.44
N GLN A 117 -13.53 -12.12 24.32
CA GLN A 117 -14.10 -10.84 24.73
C GLN A 117 -13.04 -9.93 25.39
N ASP A 118 -12.13 -10.49 26.19
CA ASP A 118 -11.11 -9.72 26.90
C ASP A 118 -10.07 -9.14 25.92
N ASP A 119 -9.70 -9.93 24.91
CA ASP A 119 -8.79 -9.52 23.84
C ASP A 119 -9.37 -8.34 23.03
N LEU A 120 -10.65 -8.43 22.65
CA LEU A 120 -11.35 -7.34 21.98
C LEU A 120 -11.46 -6.08 22.85
N MET A 121 -11.78 -6.24 24.13
CA MET A 121 -11.86 -5.13 25.07
C MET A 121 -10.52 -4.42 25.23
N SER A 122 -9.40 -5.16 25.24
CA SER A 122 -8.05 -4.58 25.29
C SER A 122 -7.75 -3.72 24.05
N LEU A 123 -8.12 -4.21 22.86
CA LEU A 123 -7.95 -3.49 21.60
C LEU A 123 -8.78 -2.20 21.54
N PHE A 124 -10.03 -2.26 21.99
CA PHE A 124 -10.91 -1.09 22.07
C PHE A 124 -10.38 -0.05 23.08
N ALA A 125 -9.94 -0.50 24.26
CA ALA A 125 -9.38 0.39 25.27
C ALA A 125 -8.14 1.12 24.75
N PHE A 126 -7.25 0.41 24.06
CA PHE A 126 -6.05 1.01 23.49
C PHE A 126 -6.35 1.96 22.32
N ARG A 127 -7.32 1.64 21.45
CA ARG A 127 -7.77 2.57 20.39
C ARG A 127 -8.31 3.88 20.97
N LYS A 128 -9.07 3.79 22.06
CA LYS A 128 -9.56 4.96 22.79
C LYS A 128 -8.41 5.77 23.41
N LYS A 129 -7.39 5.09 23.94
CA LYS A 129 -6.16 5.71 24.44
C LYS A 129 -5.44 6.50 23.36
N LEU A 130 -5.16 5.91 22.20
CA LEU A 130 -4.54 6.60 21.05
C LEU A 130 -5.35 7.82 20.62
N SER A 131 -6.68 7.68 20.52
CA SER A 131 -7.57 8.81 20.17
C SER A 131 -7.50 9.94 21.20
N SER A 132 -7.40 9.63 22.50
CA SER A 132 -7.26 10.66 23.54
C SER A 132 -5.90 11.38 23.49
N LEU A 133 -4.89 10.74 22.90
CA LEU A 133 -3.58 11.32 22.64
C LEU A 133 -3.53 12.08 21.31
N GLY A 134 -4.63 12.15 20.56
CA GLY A 134 -4.69 12.78 19.23
C GLY A 134 -4.03 11.95 18.12
N HIS A 135 -3.68 10.69 18.40
CA HIS A 135 -3.01 9.81 17.45
C HIS A 135 -4.03 8.94 16.72
N PHE A 136 -4.04 9.03 15.39
CA PHE A 136 -4.92 8.24 14.53
C PHE A 136 -4.14 7.08 13.93
N PRO A 137 -4.45 5.83 14.31
CA PRO A 137 -3.73 4.68 13.79
C PRO A 137 -4.00 4.46 12.29
N THR A 138 -3.01 3.91 11.60
CA THR A 138 -3.17 3.45 10.21
C THR A 138 -3.83 2.08 10.19
N ILE A 139 -4.78 1.85 9.28
CA ILE A 139 -5.42 0.55 9.09
C ILE A 139 -4.79 -0.12 7.87
N TYR A 140 -4.48 -1.41 7.97
CA TYR A 140 -3.92 -2.20 6.88
C TYR A 140 -4.65 -3.54 6.76
N ARG A 141 -4.88 -4.06 5.55
CA ARG A 141 -5.65 -5.31 5.36
C ARG A 141 -4.76 -6.54 5.24
N ASN A 142 -3.54 -6.34 4.73
CA ASN A 142 -2.57 -7.40 4.48
C ASN A 142 -1.14 -6.84 4.56
N THR A 143 -0.14 -7.73 4.52
CA THR A 143 1.27 -7.35 4.65
C THR A 143 1.74 -6.40 3.53
N SER A 144 1.15 -6.44 2.34
CA SER A 144 1.45 -5.51 1.25
C SER A 144 1.01 -4.08 1.57
N ASP A 145 -0.20 -3.90 2.13
CA ASP A 145 -0.69 -2.59 2.59
C ASP A 145 0.24 -1.99 3.65
N LEU A 146 0.69 -2.83 4.61
CA LEU A 146 1.61 -2.43 5.67
C LEU A 146 2.95 -1.95 5.11
N LYS A 147 3.57 -2.77 4.24
CA LYS A 147 4.86 -2.45 3.60
C LYS A 147 4.76 -1.17 2.78
N TYR A 148 3.73 -1.05 1.95
CA TYR A 148 3.52 0.12 1.11
C TYR A 148 3.36 1.39 1.94
N HIS A 149 2.50 1.38 2.96
CA HIS A 149 2.31 2.56 3.78
C HIS A 149 3.59 2.94 4.52
N PHE A 150 4.32 1.97 5.08
CA PHE A 150 5.54 2.25 5.83
C PHE A 150 6.68 2.74 4.92
N ASP A 151 6.81 2.22 3.71
CA ASP A 151 7.74 2.71 2.68
C ASP A 151 7.50 4.20 2.37
N GLN A 152 6.24 4.59 2.19
CA GLN A 152 5.86 6.00 2.02
C GLN A 152 6.21 6.88 3.23
N GLN A 153 6.26 6.30 4.44
CA GLN A 153 6.78 7.03 5.61
C GLN A 153 8.30 7.16 5.55
N LEU A 154 9.03 6.12 5.15
CA LEU A 154 10.48 6.17 4.97
C LEU A 154 10.89 7.23 3.95
N GLU A 155 10.19 7.36 2.83
CA GLU A 155 10.42 8.42 1.84
C GLU A 155 10.23 9.84 2.41
N LYS A 156 9.21 10.04 3.25
CA LYS A 156 9.00 11.31 3.97
C LYS A 156 10.11 11.57 4.98
N LEU A 157 10.61 10.53 5.66
CA LEU A 157 11.72 10.64 6.59
C LEU A 157 13.04 10.97 5.88
N VAL A 158 13.26 10.44 4.68
CA VAL A 158 14.37 10.84 3.82
C VAL A 158 14.22 12.30 3.38
N SER A 159 13.04 12.68 2.87
CA SER A 159 12.76 14.02 2.35
C SER A 159 12.86 15.11 3.42
N SER A 160 12.49 14.79 4.67
CA SER A 160 12.63 15.69 5.83
C SER A 160 14.06 15.74 6.39
N GLY A 161 14.98 14.93 5.87
CA GLY A 161 16.36 14.83 6.36
C GLY A 161 16.51 14.05 7.67
N PHE A 162 15.44 13.41 8.17
CA PHE A 162 15.52 12.52 9.33
C PHE A 162 16.39 11.30 9.03
N ILE A 163 16.29 10.77 7.80
CA ILE A 163 17.17 9.75 7.24
C ILE A 163 18.02 10.42 6.15
N GLU A 164 19.34 10.36 6.30
CA GLU A 164 20.25 10.99 5.35
C GLU A 164 20.85 9.94 4.42
N LEU A 165 20.59 10.09 3.12
CA LEU A 165 21.16 9.27 2.06
C LEU A 165 22.20 10.10 1.31
N ASN A 166 23.42 9.58 1.21
CA ASN A 166 24.52 10.19 0.46
C ASN A 166 24.27 10.01 -1.04
N THR A 167 23.60 10.97 -1.65
CA THR A 167 23.65 11.12 -3.11
C THR A 167 25.00 11.74 -3.45
N GLY A 168 25.80 11.09 -4.30
CA GLY A 168 27.08 11.63 -4.75
C GLY A 168 26.85 12.98 -5.44
N ARG A 169 27.22 14.09 -4.79
CA ARG A 169 27.17 15.43 -5.38
C ARG A 169 28.20 15.52 -6.53
N SER A 170 27.73 15.59 -7.77
CA SER A 170 28.48 16.21 -8.87
C SER A 170 27.81 17.53 -9.21
N GLY A 171 28.52 18.63 -8.99
CA GLY A 171 28.07 20.01 -9.26
C GLY A 171 28.12 20.39 -10.74
N ALA A 172 27.46 19.62 -11.61
CA ALA A 172 26.99 20.12 -12.90
C ALA A 172 25.63 20.80 -12.68
N PRO A 173 25.22 21.83 -13.46
CA PRO A 173 23.82 22.25 -13.45
C PRO A 173 22.99 20.99 -13.71
N ASP A 174 22.01 20.73 -12.83
CA ASP A 174 21.28 19.46 -12.79
C ASP A 174 21.04 18.94 -14.21
N PRO A 175 21.64 17.80 -14.60
CA PRO A 175 21.05 17.03 -15.67
C PRO A 175 19.63 16.74 -15.17
N PRO A 176 18.58 17.01 -15.97
CA PRO A 176 17.21 16.78 -15.52
C PRO A 176 17.14 15.37 -14.95
N PRO A 177 16.55 15.19 -13.76
CA PRO A 177 16.65 13.94 -13.02
C PRO A 177 16.31 12.78 -13.94
N LEU A 178 17.20 11.79 -14.02
CA LEU A 178 16.92 10.54 -14.72
C LEU A 178 15.76 9.88 -13.98
N THR A 179 14.55 10.12 -14.50
CA THR A 179 13.30 9.55 -14.03
C THR A 179 13.36 8.04 -14.22
N VAL A 180 13.59 7.29 -13.14
CA VAL A 180 12.92 5.99 -13.02
C VAL A 180 11.42 6.36 -12.95
N PRO A 181 10.58 5.97 -13.91
CA PRO A 181 9.18 6.35 -13.86
C PRO A 181 8.60 5.83 -12.56
N ALA A 182 8.15 6.73 -11.68
CA ALA A 182 7.29 6.33 -10.57
C ALA A 182 6.13 5.55 -11.19
N MET A 183 5.90 4.34 -10.70
CA MET A 183 4.82 3.51 -11.23
C MET A 183 3.49 4.23 -10.99
N PRO A 184 2.64 4.40 -12.02
CA PRO A 184 1.46 5.22 -11.90
C PRO A 184 0.47 4.61 -10.90
N TYR A 185 -0.18 5.47 -10.12
CA TYR A 185 -1.19 5.02 -9.15
C TYR A 185 -2.58 4.97 -9.80
N LEU A 186 -2.78 4.01 -10.72
CA LEU A 186 -3.97 3.78 -11.54
C LEU A 186 -5.24 3.44 -10.75
N ALA A 187 -5.11 2.85 -9.56
CA ALA A 187 -6.23 2.51 -8.65
C ALA A 187 -6.80 3.70 -7.87
N TYR A 188 -6.19 4.88 -7.97
CA TYR A 188 -6.72 6.09 -7.36
C TYR A 188 -7.87 6.69 -8.18
N GLY A 189 -9.02 6.89 -7.56
CA GLY A 189 -10.18 7.50 -8.22
C GLY A 189 -10.82 6.59 -9.28
N SER A 190 -11.53 7.21 -10.20
CA SER A 190 -12.27 6.53 -11.28
C SER A 190 -11.91 7.20 -12.60
N TRP A 191 -11.95 6.45 -13.69
CA TRP A 191 -11.70 6.92 -15.04
C TRP A 191 -13.02 7.00 -15.78
N THR A 192 -13.45 8.20 -16.14
CA THR A 192 -14.68 8.42 -16.89
C THR A 192 -14.39 8.49 -18.37
N LEU A 193 -15.07 7.63 -19.14
CA LEU A 193 -14.92 7.57 -20.59
C LEU A 193 -15.47 8.82 -21.28
N ARG A 194 -14.75 9.26 -22.29
CA ARG A 194 -15.08 10.34 -23.22
C ARG A 194 -14.85 9.85 -24.64
N ASN A 195 -15.59 10.42 -25.59
CA ASN A 195 -15.46 10.09 -27.01
C ASN A 195 -15.52 8.57 -27.24
N ALA A 196 -16.32 7.87 -26.43
CA ALA A 196 -16.39 6.42 -26.41
C ALA A 196 -17.44 5.97 -27.42
N ILE A 197 -17.01 5.69 -28.65
CA ILE A 197 -17.91 5.41 -29.79
C ILE A 197 -17.57 4.03 -30.38
N ASP A 198 -18.58 3.19 -30.62
CA ASP A 198 -18.40 1.93 -31.35
C ASP A 198 -18.48 2.12 -32.88
N GLU A 199 -18.14 1.07 -33.64
CA GLU A 199 -18.23 1.07 -35.11
C GLU A 199 -19.66 1.22 -35.65
N MET A 200 -20.69 1.04 -34.80
CA MET A 200 -22.09 1.28 -35.15
C MET A 200 -22.52 2.73 -34.88
N GLY A 201 -21.62 3.56 -34.34
CA GLY A 201 -21.86 4.96 -33.99
C GLY A 201 -22.61 5.15 -32.68
N GLN A 202 -22.70 4.14 -31.81
CA GLN A 202 -23.34 4.28 -30.51
C GLN A 202 -22.40 4.96 -29.50
N ASP A 203 -22.97 5.79 -28.63
CA ASP A 203 -22.22 6.55 -27.62
C ASP A 203 -22.23 5.87 -26.25
N TRP A 204 -21.03 5.47 -25.84
CA TRP A 204 -20.72 4.81 -24.57
C TRP A 204 -20.05 5.75 -23.56
N SER A 205 -20.02 7.05 -23.84
CA SER A 205 -19.39 8.06 -22.97
C SER A 205 -20.08 8.11 -21.60
N ASN A 206 -19.33 8.51 -20.57
CA ASN A 206 -19.70 8.44 -19.15
C ASN A 206 -19.73 7.03 -18.55
N SER A 207 -19.34 6.00 -19.32
CA SER A 207 -18.92 4.73 -18.74
C SER A 207 -17.73 4.94 -17.80
N VAL A 208 -17.59 4.10 -16.78
CA VAL A 208 -16.60 4.29 -15.72
C VAL A 208 -15.73 3.06 -15.57
N LEU A 209 -14.42 3.23 -15.74
CA LEU A 209 -13.41 2.26 -15.39
C LEU A 209 -12.86 2.59 -14.00
N LYS A 210 -12.83 1.62 -13.10
CA LYS A 210 -12.27 1.78 -11.76
C LYS A 210 -11.38 0.61 -11.41
N PHE A 211 -10.08 0.86 -11.29
CA PHE A 211 -9.17 -0.14 -10.73
C PHE A 211 -9.35 -0.21 -9.22
N THR A 212 -9.60 -1.41 -8.70
CA THR A 212 -9.80 -1.71 -7.28
C THR A 212 -8.53 -2.22 -6.62
N SER A 213 -7.59 -2.74 -7.41
CA SER A 213 -6.26 -3.16 -6.96
C SER A 213 -5.21 -2.88 -8.04
N GLN A 214 -3.99 -2.56 -7.59
CA GLN A 214 -2.79 -2.59 -8.42
C GLN A 214 -1.65 -3.24 -7.65
N GLU A 215 -0.93 -4.16 -8.29
CA GLU A 215 0.20 -4.88 -7.72
C GLU A 215 1.41 -4.73 -8.65
N PRO A 216 2.64 -4.54 -8.16
CA PRO A 216 3.82 -4.55 -9.02
C PRO A 216 3.96 -5.88 -9.77
N SER A 217 4.37 -5.81 -11.03
CA SER A 217 4.76 -6.94 -11.88
C SER A 217 6.14 -6.66 -12.50
N PRO A 218 6.85 -7.68 -13.03
CA PRO A 218 8.17 -7.48 -13.64
C PRO A 218 8.22 -6.44 -14.77
N GLU A 219 7.10 -6.28 -15.50
CA GLU A 219 7.00 -5.38 -16.65
C GLU A 219 6.18 -4.11 -16.37
N GLY A 220 5.56 -4.01 -15.19
CA GLY A 220 4.82 -2.84 -14.76
C GLY A 220 3.85 -3.10 -13.59
N LEU A 221 2.54 -2.88 -13.77
CA LEU A 221 1.52 -3.26 -12.77
C LEU A 221 0.66 -4.41 -13.28
N ARG A 222 0.17 -5.24 -12.37
CA ARG A 222 -1.05 -6.04 -12.53
C ARG A 222 -2.22 -5.25 -11.92
N LEU A 223 -3.34 -5.22 -12.63
CA LEU A 223 -4.53 -4.44 -12.28
C LEU A 223 -5.73 -5.36 -12.12
N ARG A 224 -6.59 -5.05 -11.14
CA ARG A 224 -7.95 -5.57 -11.05
C ARG A 224 -8.90 -4.40 -10.88
N GLY A 225 -10.10 -4.49 -11.44
CA GLY A 225 -11.05 -3.39 -11.41
C GLY A 225 -12.43 -3.77 -11.90
N THR A 226 -13.25 -2.76 -12.10
CA THR A 226 -14.58 -2.88 -12.69
C THR A 226 -14.75 -1.89 -13.82
N PHE A 227 -15.50 -2.29 -14.84
CA PHE A 227 -15.95 -1.44 -15.93
C PHE A 227 -17.47 -1.33 -15.86
N THR A 228 -17.98 -0.15 -15.57
CA THR A 228 -19.42 0.12 -15.54
C THR A 228 -19.83 0.80 -16.84
N TRP A 229 -20.59 0.07 -17.65
CA TRP A 229 -21.00 0.49 -19.00
C TRP A 229 -22.29 1.29 -18.99
N ARG A 230 -22.29 2.39 -19.73
CA ARG A 230 -23.46 3.20 -20.04
C ARG A 230 -23.58 3.38 -21.54
N LEU A 231 -24.79 3.18 -22.06
CA LEU A 231 -25.13 3.47 -23.46
C LEU A 231 -26.11 4.63 -23.45
N ASN A 232 -25.75 5.75 -24.10
CA ASN A 232 -26.57 6.97 -24.09
C ASN A 232 -27.02 7.38 -22.67
N LEU A 233 -26.10 7.27 -21.69
CA LEU A 233 -26.29 7.51 -20.25
C LEU A 233 -27.07 6.43 -19.47
N ASP A 234 -27.74 5.50 -20.13
CA ASP A 234 -28.45 4.41 -19.48
C ASP A 234 -27.47 3.31 -19.02
N LEU A 235 -27.60 2.87 -17.77
CA LEU A 235 -26.74 1.82 -17.20
C LEU A 235 -27.00 0.48 -17.87
N MET A 236 -25.99 -0.07 -18.56
CA MET A 236 -26.09 -1.36 -19.25
C MET A 236 -25.63 -2.52 -18.38
N GLY A 237 -24.62 -2.30 -17.53
CA GLY A 237 -24.12 -3.30 -16.60
C GLY A 237 -22.72 -3.01 -16.10
N THR A 238 -22.16 -3.93 -15.31
CA THR A 238 -20.78 -3.86 -14.81
C THR A 238 -20.06 -5.17 -15.07
N GLU A 239 -18.83 -5.03 -15.52
CA GLU A 239 -17.89 -6.12 -15.80
C GLU A 239 -16.71 -6.03 -14.82
N ASP A 240 -16.29 -7.15 -14.26
CA ASP A 240 -15.02 -7.23 -13.53
C ASP A 240 -13.90 -7.41 -14.53
N VAL A 241 -12.84 -6.61 -14.41
CA VAL A 241 -11.72 -6.60 -15.35
C VAL A 241 -10.39 -6.88 -14.66
N VAL A 242 -9.51 -7.56 -15.37
CA VAL A 242 -8.13 -7.84 -14.96
C VAL A 242 -7.17 -7.51 -16.07
N GLY A 243 -5.96 -7.06 -15.73
CA GLY A 243 -4.99 -6.78 -16.76
C GLY A 243 -3.66 -6.29 -16.23
N PHE A 244 -2.93 -5.60 -17.11
CA PHE A 244 -1.58 -5.13 -16.86
C PHE A 244 -1.39 -3.71 -17.35
N TYR A 245 -0.55 -2.97 -16.65
CA TYR A 245 0.11 -1.79 -17.16
C TYR A 245 1.56 -2.14 -17.48
N ILE A 246 2.02 -1.82 -18.68
CA ILE A 246 3.39 -2.07 -19.15
C ILE A 246 4.16 -0.76 -19.04
N ALA A 247 5.14 -0.70 -18.14
CA ALA A 247 5.85 0.53 -17.79
C ALA A 247 6.67 1.09 -18.96
N ALA A 248 7.26 0.21 -19.78
CA ALA A 248 8.10 0.60 -20.92
C ALA A 248 7.32 1.35 -22.01
N THR A 249 6.04 1.03 -22.19
CA THR A 249 5.18 1.58 -23.25
C THR A 249 4.06 2.48 -22.72
N ARG A 250 3.90 2.54 -21.39
CA ARG A 250 2.76 3.17 -20.70
C ARG A 250 1.40 2.63 -21.15
N GLN A 251 1.37 1.39 -21.63
CA GLN A 251 0.16 0.76 -22.17
C GLN A 251 -0.60 0.02 -21.08
N LEU A 252 -1.91 0.17 -21.06
CA LEU A 252 -2.82 -0.67 -20.29
C LEU A 252 -3.45 -1.70 -21.23
N VAL A 253 -3.51 -2.96 -20.80
CA VAL A 253 -4.23 -4.04 -21.48
C VAL A 253 -5.01 -4.81 -20.42
N PHE A 254 -6.31 -4.97 -20.61
CA PHE A 254 -7.17 -5.66 -19.64
C PHE A 254 -8.35 -6.36 -20.33
N GLU A 255 -8.84 -7.42 -19.70
CA GLU A 255 -9.92 -8.27 -20.17
C GLU A 255 -10.97 -8.41 -19.07
N GLY A 256 -12.22 -8.61 -19.44
CA GLY A 256 -13.25 -8.97 -18.48
C GLY A 256 -13.19 -10.42 -18.03
N GLU A 257 -13.54 -10.67 -16.76
CA GLU A 257 -13.67 -12.01 -16.19
C GLU A 257 -15.15 -12.38 -15.97
N THR A 258 -15.95 -11.45 -15.44
CA THR A 258 -17.34 -11.72 -15.01
C THR A 258 -18.28 -10.56 -15.30
N LEU A 259 -19.53 -10.88 -15.67
CA LEU A 259 -20.58 -9.90 -15.96
C LEU A 259 -21.70 -9.98 -14.93
N SER A 260 -22.15 -8.82 -14.45
CA SER A 260 -23.29 -8.72 -13.53
C SER A 260 -24.66 -8.79 -14.23
N ASN A 261 -24.72 -8.59 -15.56
CA ASN A 261 -25.95 -8.71 -16.36
C ASN A 261 -25.65 -9.25 -17.77
N ASN A 262 -26.07 -10.49 -18.04
CA ASN A 262 -25.66 -11.27 -19.22
C ASN A 262 -26.53 -11.05 -20.49
N GLU A 263 -27.58 -10.23 -20.42
CA GLU A 263 -28.53 -10.12 -21.54
C GLU A 263 -28.13 -9.10 -22.63
N ARG A 264 -27.17 -8.20 -22.36
CA ARG A 264 -26.83 -7.08 -23.26
C ARG A 264 -25.36 -6.69 -23.35
N LEU A 265 -24.48 -7.32 -22.57
CA LEU A 265 -23.04 -7.06 -22.60
C LEU A 265 -22.30 -8.37 -22.86
N ALA A 266 -21.25 -8.28 -23.67
CA ALA A 266 -20.29 -9.36 -23.88
C ALA A 266 -19.00 -9.03 -23.10
N ILE A 267 -18.25 -10.07 -22.75
CA ILE A 267 -16.94 -9.88 -22.13
C ILE A 267 -16.01 -9.21 -23.15
N GLY A 268 -15.38 -8.12 -22.72
CA GLY A 268 -14.53 -7.29 -23.55
C GLY A 268 -13.05 -7.49 -23.31
N SER A 269 -12.27 -7.15 -24.32
CA SER A 269 -10.84 -6.88 -24.27
C SER A 269 -10.63 -5.39 -24.50
N TYR A 270 -9.68 -4.82 -23.77
CA TYR A 270 -9.49 -3.39 -23.69
C TYR A 270 -8.02 -3.04 -23.73
N SER A 271 -7.69 -1.93 -24.38
CA SER A 271 -6.37 -1.34 -24.30
C SER A 271 -6.44 0.18 -24.31
N ALA A 272 -5.45 0.85 -23.74
CA ALA A 272 -5.27 2.30 -23.82
C ALA A 272 -3.82 2.66 -23.46
N PHE A 273 -3.44 3.92 -23.67
CA PHE A 273 -2.14 4.45 -23.26
C PHE A 273 -2.32 5.50 -22.17
N LEU A 274 -1.47 5.46 -21.14
CA LEU A 274 -1.45 6.45 -20.08
C LEU A 274 -0.62 7.67 -20.52
N SER A 275 -1.27 8.82 -20.60
CA SER A 275 -0.63 10.12 -20.80
C SER A 275 0.48 10.41 -19.77
N ALA A 276 1.45 11.23 -20.15
CA ALA A 276 2.61 11.54 -19.32
C ALA A 276 2.27 12.20 -17.97
N ASP A 277 1.14 12.93 -17.90
CA ASP A 277 0.66 13.59 -16.67
C ASP A 277 -0.21 12.66 -15.79
N GLU A 278 -0.43 11.42 -16.23
CA GLU A 278 -1.17 10.35 -15.53
C GLU A 278 -2.64 10.67 -15.26
N ARG A 279 -3.21 11.63 -16.00
CA ARG A 279 -4.61 12.08 -15.82
C ARG A 279 -5.55 11.61 -16.91
N THR A 280 -5.00 11.16 -18.03
CA THR A 280 -5.78 10.72 -19.19
C THR A 280 -5.31 9.38 -19.74
N LEU A 281 -6.27 8.59 -20.21
CA LEU A 281 -6.09 7.40 -21.02
C LEU A 281 -6.48 7.75 -22.46
N THR A 282 -5.54 7.55 -23.39
CA THR A 282 -5.69 7.91 -24.80
C THR A 282 -5.60 6.70 -25.69
N ASP A 283 -6.05 6.84 -26.94
CA ASP A 283 -6.04 5.77 -27.95
C ASP A 283 -6.68 4.46 -27.44
N GLY A 284 -7.70 4.60 -26.60
CA GLY A 284 -8.40 3.47 -26.02
C GLY A 284 -9.12 2.68 -27.09
N ARG A 285 -9.02 1.35 -27.02
CA ARG A 285 -9.76 0.41 -27.87
C ARG A 285 -10.50 -0.60 -27.02
N TRP A 286 -11.68 -1.00 -27.48
CA TRP A 286 -12.37 -2.17 -26.95
C TRP A 286 -12.82 -3.10 -28.08
N GLY A 287 -12.99 -4.38 -27.77
CA GLY A 287 -13.57 -5.39 -28.66
C GLY A 287 -13.96 -6.65 -27.88
N SER A 288 -14.79 -7.52 -28.45
CA SER A 288 -15.26 -8.74 -27.78
C SER A 288 -14.18 -9.84 -27.73
N SER A 289 -14.07 -10.56 -26.61
CA SER A 289 -13.29 -11.81 -26.51
C SER A 289 -14.14 -13.07 -26.77
N ALA A 290 -15.46 -12.91 -26.93
CA ALA A 290 -16.42 -14.00 -27.13
C ALA A 290 -16.84 -14.18 -28.61
N VAL A 291 -17.48 -15.31 -28.91
CA VAL A 291 -17.89 -15.75 -30.26
C VAL A 291 -19.01 -14.87 -30.88
N ASP A 292 -19.62 -13.94 -30.13
CA ASP A 292 -20.63 -12.99 -30.63
C ASP A 292 -20.16 -11.52 -30.45
N PRO A 293 -20.52 -10.60 -31.37
CA PRO A 293 -19.81 -9.33 -31.56
C PRO A 293 -20.36 -8.23 -30.64
N GLY A 294 -19.67 -7.98 -29.53
CA GLY A 294 -19.57 -6.59 -29.06
C GLY A 294 -18.90 -5.78 -30.18
N SER A 295 -19.57 -4.75 -30.68
CA SER A 295 -19.02 -3.87 -31.72
C SER A 295 -17.73 -3.24 -31.20
N PRO A 296 -16.58 -3.39 -31.89
CA PRO A 296 -15.35 -2.72 -31.50
C PRO A 296 -15.56 -1.22 -31.41
N GLY A 297 -14.76 -0.56 -30.59
CA GLY A 297 -14.87 0.88 -30.44
C GLY A 297 -13.58 1.52 -29.99
N SER A 298 -13.61 2.84 -29.98
CA SER A 298 -12.55 3.68 -29.46
C SER A 298 -13.03 4.52 -28.30
N TRP A 299 -12.15 4.81 -27.36
CA TRP A 299 -12.43 5.64 -26.20
C TRP A 299 -11.22 6.44 -25.76
N GLU A 300 -11.50 7.47 -25.01
CA GLU A 300 -10.55 8.13 -24.12
C GLU A 300 -11.14 8.08 -22.71
N ALA A 301 -10.31 8.23 -21.68
CA ALA A 301 -10.83 8.42 -20.34
C ALA A 301 -10.04 9.48 -19.59
N THR A 302 -10.74 10.20 -18.73
CA THR A 302 -10.14 11.17 -17.82
C THR A 302 -10.43 10.74 -16.39
N ARG A 303 -9.42 10.88 -15.54
CA ARG A 303 -9.59 10.72 -14.10
C ARG A 303 -10.39 11.86 -13.47
#